data_AF-A0A4Y7SLV3-F1
#
_entry.id   AF-A0A4Y7SLV3-F1
#
_cell.length_a   1.000
_cell.length_b   1.000
_cell.length_c   1.000
_cell.angle_alpha   90.00
_cell.angle_beta   90.00
_cell.angle_gamma   90.00
#
_symmetry.space_group_name_H-M   'P 1'
#
loop_
_entity.id
_entity.type
_entity.pdbx_description
1 polymer ?
#
loop_
_entity_poly.entity_id
_entity_poly.type
_entity_poly.pdbx_seq_one_letter_code
_entity_poly.pdbx_strand_id
1 'polypeptide(L)'
;MWPFVSNASTIEAKRGERDLALAAAGIPPVDTTQYLRASVATEIVARVAAGEWTSSDVLEAYIARAVFAQSKTNCLTEVFFDRARERAKVLDEEYAKTGKLVGPLHGVPVSAKDMFDIEGIDSTIGFSQWSCNPARSNADIICQLLAAGAVPFVKTNVSQAMLSFECSNPLFGRSLSPYDPAFTCGGSSGGEGALLAMNGSALGVGSDAGGSLRAPAAYCGIYSLKPGMGRVSCNGAKGLVGGVEVSATVAGPMGRCVEDLALFSKATFGKSSSLQDVAPLPFREVQLPPKLKFGYYTSGKWISLYQEPRTNLVLDGFIKASPACKRAVLETIEALRQNGHECVEITLPDTATACKLYAGMHSSDGFKTLLGPLGRDQKDSSLFKSTLGPRLPSFVRWLATWVLDKITGDSIFTGMLHVSRKKSVSEYWSLTQQRDEFIKEWQDQVWDEKLGLDGIIAPVHAVPQLPHGGCDRFSALAAGTIIYNVLNLPVGCLPVTRVDPALDSITKEWESEGNHGSKIWEKGIFYGPGKIYDPEVSQGLPIGVQIVGRRWEEEKVLAIMSLVDEILGKERGFGPGAREQLQQATA
;
A
#
# COMPACT_ATOMS: atom_id res chain seq x y z
N MET A 1 -33.04 -27.43 0.62
CA MET A 1 -32.37 -26.13 0.38
C MET A 1 -31.78 -26.18 -1.03
N TRP A 2 -32.39 -25.49 -2.00
CA TRP A 2 -32.06 -25.63 -3.44
C TRP A 2 -30.63 -25.14 -3.75
N PRO A 3 -29.80 -25.89 -4.50
CA PRO A 3 -28.39 -25.57 -4.75
C PRO A 3 -28.13 -24.44 -5.78
N PHE A 4 -29.12 -23.63 -6.14
CA PHE A 4 -29.03 -22.72 -7.31
C PHE A 4 -29.12 -21.21 -7.00
N VAL A 5 -29.17 -20.77 -5.73
CA VAL A 5 -29.22 -19.33 -5.43
C VAL A 5 -27.81 -18.73 -5.52
N SER A 6 -27.52 -18.06 -6.64
CA SER A 6 -26.30 -17.28 -6.89
C SER A 6 -26.22 -16.05 -5.97
N ASN A 7 -25.01 -15.59 -5.62
CA ASN A 7 -24.81 -14.29 -4.95
C ASN A 7 -25.06 -13.09 -5.91
N ALA A 8 -25.44 -13.34 -7.16
CA ALA A 8 -25.68 -12.32 -8.18
C ALA A 8 -26.65 -11.23 -7.72
N SER A 9 -27.75 -11.59 -7.05
CA SER A 9 -28.72 -10.58 -6.57
C SER A 9 -28.14 -9.66 -5.51
N THR A 10 -27.30 -10.18 -4.60
CA THR A 10 -26.59 -9.36 -3.60
C THR A 10 -25.58 -8.44 -4.27
N ILE A 11 -24.84 -8.95 -5.27
CA ILE A 11 -23.86 -8.16 -6.02
C ILE A 11 -24.55 -7.05 -6.81
N GLU A 12 -25.64 -7.35 -7.50
CA GLU A 12 -26.43 -6.40 -8.28
C GLU A 12 -27.05 -5.33 -7.37
N ALA A 13 -27.66 -5.72 -6.25
CA ALA A 13 -28.21 -4.78 -5.28
C ALA A 13 -27.13 -3.84 -4.74
N LYS A 14 -25.97 -4.38 -4.34
CA LYS A 14 -24.89 -3.58 -3.76
C LYS A 14 -24.28 -2.59 -4.76
N ARG A 15 -24.09 -3.01 -6.01
CA ARG A 15 -23.65 -2.11 -7.09
C ARG A 15 -24.73 -1.08 -7.42
N GLY A 16 -25.99 -1.47 -7.44
CA GLY A 16 -27.12 -0.58 -7.66
C GLY A 16 -27.22 0.53 -6.61
N GLU A 17 -27.03 0.21 -5.32
CA GLU A 17 -26.95 1.20 -4.23
C GLU A 17 -25.85 2.23 -4.49
N ARG A 18 -24.65 1.77 -4.84
CA ARG A 18 -23.51 2.64 -5.18
C ARG A 18 -23.82 3.50 -6.40
N ASP A 19 -24.37 2.92 -7.46
CA ASP A 19 -24.64 3.62 -8.71
C ASP A 19 -25.75 4.68 -8.55
N LEU A 20 -26.76 4.42 -7.71
CA LEU A 20 -27.77 5.41 -7.30
C LEU A 20 -27.15 6.56 -6.51
N ALA A 21 -26.26 6.26 -5.56
CA ALA A 21 -25.56 7.29 -4.78
C ALA A 21 -24.62 8.14 -5.64
N LEU A 22 -23.96 7.54 -6.64
CA LEU A 22 -23.15 8.27 -7.64
C LEU A 22 -24.01 9.20 -8.50
N ALA A 23 -25.20 8.77 -8.91
CA ALA A 23 -26.14 9.61 -9.67
C ALA A 23 -26.64 10.81 -8.86
N ALA A 24 -26.69 10.70 -7.52
CA ALA A 24 -27.07 11.78 -6.61
C ALA A 24 -25.97 12.84 -6.38
N ALA A 25 -24.79 12.69 -6.99
CA ALA A 25 -23.73 13.69 -6.94
C ALA A 25 -24.19 15.06 -7.49
N GLY A 26 -25.01 15.08 -8.55
CA GLY A 26 -25.43 16.32 -9.19
C GLY A 26 -24.30 17.06 -9.91
N ILE A 27 -24.58 18.30 -10.33
CA ILE A 27 -23.59 19.20 -10.93
C ILE A 27 -23.07 20.11 -9.82
N PRO A 28 -21.73 20.27 -9.65
CA PRO A 28 -21.18 21.19 -8.68
C PRO A 28 -21.74 22.61 -8.87
N PRO A 29 -22.13 23.31 -7.79
CA PRO A 29 -22.69 24.66 -7.88
C PRO A 29 -21.62 25.73 -8.19
N VAL A 30 -20.33 25.37 -8.15
CA VAL A 30 -19.18 26.27 -8.25
C VAL A 30 -18.13 25.72 -9.22
N ASP A 31 -17.27 26.59 -9.75
CA ASP A 31 -16.07 26.15 -10.48
C ASP A 31 -15.16 25.35 -9.54
N THR A 32 -15.05 24.06 -9.82
CA THR A 32 -14.33 23.09 -8.98
C THR A 32 -12.82 23.22 -9.12
N THR A 33 -12.34 23.91 -10.16
CA THR A 33 -10.93 23.98 -10.54
C THR A 33 -10.07 24.51 -9.41
N GLN A 34 -10.49 25.57 -8.72
CA GLN A 34 -9.72 26.14 -7.61
C GLN A 34 -9.56 25.17 -6.43
N TYR A 35 -10.58 24.39 -6.09
CA TYR A 35 -10.57 23.46 -4.96
C TYR A 35 -9.75 22.20 -5.25
N LEU A 36 -9.78 21.75 -6.51
CA LEU A 36 -8.99 20.60 -6.98
C LEU A 36 -7.53 20.97 -7.24
N ARG A 37 -7.26 22.25 -7.55
CA ARG A 37 -5.90 22.80 -7.71
C ARG A 37 -5.27 23.27 -6.41
N ALA A 38 -6.04 23.67 -5.37
CA ALA A 38 -5.49 23.83 -4.02
C ALA A 38 -5.11 22.45 -3.49
N SER A 39 -3.84 22.20 -3.68
CA SER A 39 -3.34 20.87 -3.95
C SER A 39 -3.24 20.03 -2.67
N VAL A 40 -3.07 20.68 -1.52
CA VAL A 40 -2.74 20.03 -0.24
C VAL A 40 -3.88 20.20 0.75
N ALA A 41 -4.14 19.18 1.57
CA ALA A 41 -5.17 19.23 2.62
C ALA A 41 -4.97 20.39 3.61
N THR A 42 -3.71 20.80 3.85
CA THR A 42 -3.38 21.98 4.67
C THR A 42 -3.85 23.30 4.05
N GLU A 43 -3.81 23.44 2.72
CA GLU A 43 -4.29 24.63 2.03
C GLU A 43 -5.82 24.72 2.10
N ILE A 44 -6.52 23.59 1.95
CA ILE A 44 -7.98 23.51 2.15
C ILE A 44 -8.35 24.07 3.53
N VAL A 45 -7.69 23.56 4.58
CA VAL A 45 -7.95 24.02 5.96
C VAL A 45 -7.64 25.51 6.12
N ALA A 46 -6.54 26.00 5.54
CA ALA A 46 -6.15 27.41 5.62
C ALA A 46 -7.15 28.35 4.94
N ARG A 47 -7.66 27.99 3.75
CA ARG A 47 -8.65 28.77 3.00
C ARG A 47 -10.01 28.81 3.72
N VAL A 48 -10.42 27.68 4.31
CA VAL A 48 -11.63 27.62 5.15
C VAL A 48 -11.43 28.46 6.42
N ALA A 49 -10.27 28.38 7.06
CA ALA A 49 -9.94 29.19 8.25
C ALA A 49 -9.91 30.70 7.97
N ALA A 50 -9.63 31.10 6.74
CA ALA A 50 -9.67 32.48 6.28
C ALA A 50 -11.08 32.96 5.88
N GLY A 51 -12.08 32.07 5.86
CA GLY A 51 -13.43 32.35 5.39
C GLY A 51 -13.53 32.55 3.87
N GLU A 52 -12.47 32.18 3.13
CA GLU A 52 -12.45 32.27 1.67
C GLU A 52 -13.27 31.14 1.05
N TRP A 53 -13.23 29.95 1.66
CA TRP A 53 -13.93 28.74 1.24
C TRP A 53 -14.83 28.19 2.33
N THR A 54 -15.82 27.39 1.93
CA THR A 54 -16.64 26.58 2.84
C THR A 54 -16.30 25.10 2.70
N SER A 55 -16.51 24.33 3.76
CA SER A 55 -16.39 22.87 3.74
C SER A 55 -17.36 22.26 2.73
N SER A 56 -18.55 22.84 2.57
CA SER A 56 -19.56 22.41 1.60
C SER A 56 -19.07 22.56 0.16
N ASP A 57 -18.53 23.72 -0.22
CA ASP A 57 -18.02 23.94 -1.58
C ASP A 57 -16.84 23.02 -1.91
N VAL A 58 -15.93 22.85 -0.94
CA VAL A 58 -14.81 21.91 -1.06
C VAL A 58 -15.33 20.50 -1.30
N LEU A 59 -16.29 20.03 -0.50
CA LEU A 59 -16.85 18.69 -0.63
C LEU A 59 -17.47 18.44 -2.02
N GLU A 60 -18.27 19.37 -2.54
CA GLU A 60 -18.91 19.21 -3.86
C GLU A 60 -17.89 19.06 -5.00
N ALA A 61 -16.77 19.78 -4.92
CA ALA A 61 -15.68 19.62 -5.89
C ALA A 61 -15.07 18.22 -5.86
N TYR A 62 -14.86 17.67 -4.66
CA TYR A 62 -14.34 16.32 -4.47
C TYR A 62 -15.34 15.22 -4.83
N ILE A 63 -16.63 15.42 -4.58
CA ILE A 63 -17.70 14.51 -5.01
C ILE A 63 -17.69 14.35 -6.53
N ALA A 64 -17.68 15.46 -7.28
CA ALA A 64 -17.65 15.40 -8.74
C ALA A 64 -16.39 14.71 -9.26
N ARG A 65 -15.23 14.98 -8.65
CA ARG A 65 -13.99 14.32 -9.05
C ARG A 65 -13.98 12.83 -8.70
N ALA A 66 -14.54 12.43 -7.57
CA ALA A 66 -14.67 11.02 -7.17
C ALA A 66 -15.58 10.24 -8.13
N VAL A 67 -16.69 10.83 -8.60
CA VAL A 67 -17.56 10.23 -9.62
C VAL A 67 -16.79 10.02 -10.94
N PHE A 68 -16.02 11.03 -11.36
CA PHE A 68 -15.17 10.90 -12.54
C PHE A 68 -14.12 9.80 -12.36
N ALA A 69 -13.41 9.77 -11.23
CA ALA A 69 -12.44 8.72 -10.92
C ALA A 69 -13.08 7.33 -10.96
N GLN A 70 -14.24 7.17 -10.33
CA GLN A 70 -15.01 5.93 -10.33
C GLN A 70 -15.36 5.46 -11.75
N SER A 71 -15.77 6.38 -12.64
CA SER A 71 -16.08 6.05 -14.04
C SER A 71 -14.86 5.53 -14.84
N LYS A 72 -13.64 5.89 -14.42
CA LYS A 72 -12.39 5.52 -15.09
C LYS A 72 -11.73 4.29 -14.46
N THR A 73 -11.85 4.13 -13.15
CA THR A 73 -11.04 3.17 -12.41
C THR A 73 -11.84 2.20 -11.56
N ASN A 74 -13.16 2.37 -11.38
CA ASN A 74 -13.98 1.56 -10.50
C ASN A 74 -13.41 1.44 -9.06
N CYS A 75 -12.91 2.54 -8.51
CA CYS A 75 -12.19 2.59 -7.24
C CYS A 75 -13.07 2.62 -5.98
N LEU A 76 -14.40 2.79 -6.08
CA LEU A 76 -15.31 2.99 -4.94
C LEU A 76 -16.18 1.75 -4.62
N THR A 77 -16.38 1.50 -3.33
CA THR A 77 -17.31 0.48 -2.81
C THR A 77 -18.60 1.12 -2.31
N GLU A 78 -18.52 1.86 -1.21
CA GLU A 78 -19.64 2.54 -0.58
C GLU A 78 -19.56 4.05 -0.85
N VAL A 79 -20.70 4.65 -1.17
CA VAL A 79 -20.82 6.09 -1.47
C VAL A 79 -21.92 6.67 -0.60
N PHE A 80 -21.62 7.72 0.16
CA PHE A 80 -22.51 8.26 1.18
C PHE A 80 -22.46 9.80 1.22
N PHE A 81 -22.61 10.40 0.04
CA PHE A 81 -22.52 11.85 -0.17
C PHE A 81 -23.48 12.66 0.69
N ASP A 82 -24.72 12.20 0.92
CA ASP A 82 -25.69 12.95 1.72
C ASP A 82 -25.24 13.12 3.18
N ARG A 83 -24.63 12.08 3.76
CA ARG A 83 -24.05 12.15 5.10
C ARG A 83 -22.85 13.09 5.15
N ALA A 84 -22.03 13.08 4.09
CA ALA A 84 -20.88 13.98 3.97
C ALA A 84 -21.32 15.44 3.84
N ARG A 85 -22.36 15.72 3.05
CA ARG A 85 -22.96 17.05 2.88
C ARG A 85 -23.50 17.60 4.19
N GLU A 86 -24.23 16.79 4.95
CA GLU A 86 -24.71 17.18 6.27
C GLU A 86 -23.54 17.51 7.21
N ARG A 87 -22.49 16.68 7.21
CA ARG A 87 -21.28 16.93 8.01
C ARG A 87 -20.60 18.25 7.61
N ALA A 88 -20.42 18.50 6.31
CA ALA A 88 -19.80 19.73 5.81
C ALA A 88 -20.62 20.96 6.20
N LYS A 89 -21.94 20.90 6.08
CA LYS A 89 -22.85 21.96 6.51
C LYS A 89 -22.72 22.26 8.01
N VAL A 90 -22.68 21.23 8.86
CA VAL A 90 -22.46 21.40 10.30
C VAL A 90 -21.13 22.10 10.58
N LEU A 91 -20.06 21.74 9.86
CA LEU A 91 -18.75 22.39 10.01
C LEU A 91 -18.80 23.88 9.64
N ASP A 92 -19.47 24.21 8.55
CA ASP A 92 -19.64 25.59 8.10
C ASP A 92 -20.48 26.42 9.09
N GLU A 93 -21.57 25.85 9.62
CA GLU A 93 -22.39 26.50 10.64
C GLU A 93 -21.62 26.74 11.95
N GLU A 94 -20.84 25.76 12.42
CA GLU A 94 -20.03 25.91 13.63
C GLU A 94 -18.95 26.98 13.45
N TYR A 95 -18.29 27.01 12.28
CA TYR A 95 -17.31 28.05 11.97
C TYR A 95 -17.97 29.43 11.89
N ALA A 96 -19.12 29.57 11.21
CA ALA A 96 -19.85 30.83 11.13
C ALA A 96 -20.33 31.35 12.50
N LYS A 97 -20.73 30.45 13.41
CA LYS A 97 -21.16 30.81 14.78
C LYS A 97 -20.00 31.20 15.69
N THR A 98 -18.85 30.54 15.58
CA THR A 98 -17.80 30.60 16.59
C THR A 98 -16.50 31.26 16.13
N GLY A 99 -16.29 31.36 14.82
CA GLY A 99 -15.01 31.74 14.19
C GLY A 99 -13.88 30.72 14.44
N LYS A 100 -14.20 29.51 14.90
CA LYS A 100 -13.21 28.48 15.28
C LYS A 100 -13.40 27.22 14.46
N LEU A 101 -12.28 26.66 14.00
CA LEU A 101 -12.26 25.33 13.39
C LEU A 101 -12.46 24.25 14.46
N VAL A 102 -13.17 23.19 14.09
CA VAL A 102 -13.37 21.98 14.92
C VAL A 102 -12.04 21.26 15.20
N GLY A 103 -11.12 21.25 14.24
CA GLY A 103 -9.84 20.56 14.38
C GLY A 103 -8.93 20.73 13.16
N PRO A 104 -7.77 20.05 13.14
CA PRO A 104 -6.74 20.23 12.12
C PRO A 104 -7.13 19.72 10.72
N LEU A 105 -8.21 18.96 10.60
CA LEU A 105 -8.75 18.44 9.33
C LEU A 105 -10.11 19.06 8.99
N HIS A 106 -10.46 20.21 9.58
CA HIS A 106 -11.75 20.85 9.37
C HIS A 106 -12.07 21.05 7.88
N GLY A 107 -13.14 20.41 7.41
CA GLY A 107 -13.64 20.52 6.04
C GLY A 107 -12.90 19.68 5.01
N VAL A 108 -11.88 18.90 5.41
CA VAL A 108 -11.09 18.08 4.47
C VAL A 108 -11.87 16.83 4.05
N PRO A 109 -12.13 16.59 2.75
CA PRO A 109 -12.76 15.37 2.27
C PRO A 109 -11.81 14.17 2.37
N VAL A 110 -12.24 13.11 3.06
CA VAL A 110 -11.41 11.93 3.34
C VAL A 110 -12.03 10.65 2.79
N SER A 111 -11.22 9.83 2.11
CA SER A 111 -11.57 8.48 1.69
C SER A 111 -11.10 7.45 2.72
N ALA A 112 -11.82 6.34 2.84
CA ALA A 112 -11.43 5.23 3.69
C ALA A 112 -11.46 3.91 2.93
N LYS A 113 -10.41 3.10 3.10
CA LYS A 113 -10.41 1.72 2.62
C LYS A 113 -11.61 0.94 3.17
N ASP A 114 -12.23 0.09 2.35
CA ASP A 114 -13.48 -0.65 2.67
C ASP A 114 -13.53 -1.31 4.05
N MET A 115 -12.38 -1.75 4.56
CA MET A 115 -12.25 -2.49 5.82
C MET A 115 -12.57 -1.70 7.09
N PHE A 116 -12.51 -0.37 7.08
CA PHE A 116 -12.73 0.43 8.28
C PHE A 116 -14.22 0.57 8.56
N ASP A 117 -14.69 0.13 9.72
CA ASP A 117 -16.10 0.25 10.06
C ASP A 117 -16.50 1.73 10.16
N ILE A 118 -17.58 2.10 9.47
CA ILE A 118 -18.23 3.40 9.56
C ILE A 118 -19.68 3.10 9.90
N GLU A 119 -20.18 3.63 11.01
CA GLU A 119 -21.52 3.36 11.51
C GLU A 119 -22.57 3.53 10.41
N GLY A 120 -23.43 2.53 10.22
CA GLY A 120 -24.48 2.51 9.20
C GLY A 120 -23.99 2.14 7.78
N ILE A 121 -22.71 1.79 7.59
CA ILE A 121 -22.12 1.47 6.28
C ILE A 121 -21.47 0.08 6.34
N ASP A 122 -21.58 -0.68 5.25
CA ASP A 122 -20.97 -2.00 5.14
C ASP A 122 -19.43 -1.93 5.13
N SER A 123 -18.79 -2.98 5.64
CA SER A 123 -17.34 -3.25 5.48
C SER A 123 -17.18 -4.70 5.03
N THR A 124 -16.92 -4.92 3.74
CA THR A 124 -17.10 -6.24 3.12
C THR A 124 -15.80 -6.97 2.85
N ILE A 125 -14.70 -6.22 2.67
CA ILE A 125 -13.39 -6.69 2.19
C ILE A 125 -13.47 -7.57 0.93
N GLY A 126 -14.49 -7.33 0.10
CA GLY A 126 -14.75 -8.10 -1.12
C GLY A 126 -15.48 -9.43 -0.91
N PHE A 127 -16.05 -9.69 0.28
CA PHE A 127 -16.96 -10.81 0.53
C PHE A 127 -18.42 -10.38 0.43
N SER A 128 -19.19 -11.02 -0.46
CA SER A 128 -20.62 -10.73 -0.60
C SER A 128 -21.42 -11.13 0.64
N GLN A 129 -20.91 -12.09 1.43
CA GLN A 129 -21.55 -12.53 2.67
C GLN A 129 -21.55 -11.46 3.77
N TRP A 130 -20.73 -10.42 3.60
CA TRP A 130 -20.61 -9.30 4.53
C TRP A 130 -21.31 -8.03 4.01
N SER A 131 -21.94 -8.10 2.84
CA SER A 131 -22.84 -7.07 2.34
C SER A 131 -24.15 -7.05 3.13
N CYS A 132 -24.85 -5.92 3.10
CA CYS A 132 -26.12 -5.72 3.81
C CYS A 132 -25.99 -5.98 5.33
N ASN A 133 -24.83 -5.67 5.89
CA ASN A 133 -24.50 -5.84 7.29
C ASN A 133 -23.75 -4.59 7.78
N PRO A 134 -24.46 -3.46 7.89
CA PRO A 134 -23.84 -2.18 8.18
C PRO A 134 -23.17 -2.21 9.55
N ALA A 135 -22.04 -1.52 9.66
CA ALA A 135 -21.32 -1.46 10.92
C ALA A 135 -22.15 -0.75 12.00
N ARG A 136 -22.00 -1.23 13.24
CA ARG A 136 -22.73 -0.70 14.41
C ARG A 136 -22.06 0.51 15.06
N SER A 137 -20.78 0.71 14.76
CA SER A 137 -19.97 1.77 15.33
C SER A 137 -18.82 2.08 14.37
N ASN A 138 -18.30 3.30 14.48
CA ASN A 138 -17.09 3.70 13.76
C ASN A 138 -15.85 2.96 14.29
N ALA A 139 -14.90 2.72 13.41
CA ALA A 139 -13.53 2.38 13.78
C ALA A 139 -12.89 3.56 14.53
N ASP A 140 -11.92 3.27 15.40
CA ASP A 140 -11.23 4.30 16.19
C ASP A 140 -10.62 5.39 15.29
N ILE A 141 -10.02 4.99 14.17
CA ILE A 141 -9.43 5.93 13.22
C ILE A 141 -10.47 6.84 12.56
N ILE A 142 -11.68 6.34 12.31
CA ILE A 142 -12.78 7.13 11.77
C ILE A 142 -13.28 8.14 12.83
N CYS A 143 -13.40 7.72 14.09
CA CYS A 143 -13.71 8.62 15.19
C CYS A 143 -12.67 9.75 15.33
N GLN A 144 -11.38 9.41 15.24
CA GLN A 144 -10.28 10.38 15.32
C GLN A 144 -10.32 11.39 14.16
N LEU A 145 -10.58 10.93 12.94
CA LEU A 145 -10.73 11.79 11.76
C LEU A 145 -11.93 12.72 11.87
N LEU A 146 -13.10 12.19 12.29
CA LEU A 146 -14.31 13.00 12.51
C LEU A 146 -14.08 14.06 13.60
N ALA A 147 -13.44 13.69 14.71
CA ALA A 147 -13.09 14.60 15.80
C ALA A 147 -12.08 15.68 15.36
N ALA A 148 -11.19 15.35 14.41
CA ALA A 148 -10.29 16.32 13.80
C ALA A 148 -10.99 17.26 12.79
N GLY A 149 -12.28 17.08 12.52
CA GLY A 149 -13.05 17.92 11.60
C GLY A 149 -13.11 17.41 10.16
N ALA A 150 -12.61 16.20 9.89
CA ALA A 150 -12.65 15.61 8.54
C ALA A 150 -14.08 15.31 8.08
N VAL A 151 -14.23 15.16 6.75
CA VAL A 151 -15.48 14.81 6.07
C VAL A 151 -15.30 13.50 5.29
N PRO A 152 -15.46 12.32 5.93
CA PRO A 152 -15.53 11.05 5.21
C PRO A 152 -16.74 11.01 4.27
N PHE A 153 -16.56 10.56 3.02
CA PHE A 153 -17.62 10.61 2.01
C PHE A 153 -17.75 9.37 1.12
N VAL A 154 -16.70 8.55 1.04
CA VAL A 154 -16.66 7.29 0.28
C VAL A 154 -15.81 6.24 0.97
N LYS A 155 -16.10 4.97 0.66
CA LYS A 155 -15.18 3.86 0.86
C LYS A 155 -14.58 3.39 -0.47
N THR A 156 -13.35 2.89 -0.41
CA THR A 156 -12.59 2.49 -1.59
C THR A 156 -12.32 0.99 -1.67
N ASN A 157 -12.25 0.51 -2.92
CA ASN A 157 -12.20 -0.89 -3.28
C ASN A 157 -10.88 -1.56 -2.89
N VAL A 158 -10.97 -2.87 -2.68
CA VAL A 158 -9.88 -3.72 -2.19
C VAL A 158 -9.81 -5.05 -2.95
N SER A 159 -8.67 -5.74 -2.89
CA SER A 159 -8.64 -7.16 -3.28
C SER A 159 -9.49 -8.00 -2.33
N GLN A 160 -10.11 -9.06 -2.84
CA GLN A 160 -10.86 -10.02 -2.02
C GLN A 160 -10.01 -10.54 -0.85
N ALA A 161 -10.55 -10.45 0.37
CA ALA A 161 -9.88 -10.82 1.62
C ALA A 161 -8.60 -10.02 1.94
N MET A 162 -8.30 -8.97 1.16
CA MET A 162 -7.10 -8.14 1.27
C MET A 162 -5.75 -8.87 1.12
N LEU A 163 -5.74 -10.13 0.65
CA LEU A 163 -4.55 -10.96 0.47
C LEU A 163 -4.05 -10.94 -0.98
N SER A 164 -3.85 -9.74 -1.53
CA SER A 164 -3.27 -9.52 -2.85
C SER A 164 -2.84 -8.07 -3.01
N PHE A 165 -1.86 -7.82 -3.88
CA PHE A 165 -1.55 -6.47 -4.38
C PHE A 165 -2.13 -6.21 -5.79
N GLU A 166 -3.12 -7.00 -6.21
CA GLU A 166 -4.15 -6.61 -7.17
C GLU A 166 -5.28 -5.86 -6.43
N CYS A 167 -6.27 -5.30 -7.14
CA CYS A 167 -7.45 -4.71 -6.54
C CYS A 167 -8.73 -5.20 -7.23
N SER A 168 -9.10 -6.45 -6.95
CA SER A 168 -10.25 -7.12 -7.56
C SER A 168 -10.97 -8.03 -6.58
N ASN A 169 -12.30 -8.02 -6.63
CA ASN A 169 -13.15 -8.92 -5.87
C ASN A 169 -14.49 -9.14 -6.62
N PRO A 170 -15.21 -10.24 -6.35
CA PRO A 170 -16.46 -10.55 -7.05
C PRO A 170 -17.58 -9.54 -6.76
N LEU A 171 -17.56 -8.87 -5.60
CA LEU A 171 -18.61 -7.96 -5.18
C LEU A 171 -18.59 -6.65 -5.96
N PHE A 172 -17.49 -5.90 -5.94
CA PHE A 172 -17.38 -4.59 -6.60
C PHE A 172 -16.66 -4.63 -7.95
N GLY A 173 -16.07 -5.79 -8.30
CA GLY A 173 -15.27 -5.94 -9.50
C GLY A 173 -13.84 -5.44 -9.31
N ARG A 174 -13.19 -5.14 -10.43
CA ARG A 174 -11.79 -4.77 -10.50
C ARG A 174 -11.61 -3.26 -10.54
N SER A 175 -10.68 -2.76 -9.75
CA SER A 175 -10.16 -1.41 -9.88
C SER A 175 -9.00 -1.37 -10.89
N LEU A 176 -8.96 -0.32 -11.70
CA LEU A 176 -7.99 -0.16 -12.78
C LEU A 176 -6.94 0.89 -12.41
N SER A 177 -5.74 0.78 -12.99
CA SER A 177 -4.74 1.84 -12.90
C SER A 177 -5.30 3.15 -13.45
N PRO A 178 -5.01 4.28 -12.78
CA PRO A 178 -5.42 5.57 -13.29
C PRO A 178 -4.62 5.97 -14.54
N TYR A 179 -3.53 5.27 -14.91
CA TYR A 179 -2.71 5.60 -16.09
C TYR A 179 -3.05 4.73 -17.31
N ASP A 180 -3.26 3.43 -17.11
CA ASP A 180 -3.60 2.48 -18.18
C ASP A 180 -4.53 1.38 -17.65
N PRO A 181 -5.75 1.21 -18.20
CA PRO A 181 -6.70 0.20 -17.75
C PRO A 181 -6.24 -1.26 -17.93
N ALA A 182 -5.16 -1.53 -18.68
CA ALA A 182 -4.55 -2.86 -18.76
C ALA A 182 -3.76 -3.25 -17.50
N PHE A 183 -3.48 -2.28 -16.62
CA PHE A 183 -2.62 -2.42 -15.45
C PHE A 183 -3.39 -2.30 -14.12
N THR A 184 -2.86 -2.97 -13.10
CA THR A 184 -3.41 -2.92 -11.74
C THR A 184 -3.10 -1.61 -11.03
N CYS A 185 -4.04 -1.02 -10.28
CA CYS A 185 -3.73 0.11 -9.38
C CYS A 185 -2.91 -0.29 -8.12
N GLY A 186 -2.52 -1.57 -7.99
CA GLY A 186 -1.87 -2.10 -6.80
C GLY A 186 -2.88 -2.47 -5.72
N GLY A 187 -2.43 -2.95 -4.57
CA GLY A 187 -3.36 -3.37 -3.53
C GLY A 187 -2.71 -3.82 -2.21
N SER A 188 -3.49 -4.14 -1.19
CA SER A 188 -4.97 -4.22 -1.23
C SER A 188 -5.68 -2.86 -1.08
N SER A 189 -4.97 -1.75 -0.84
CA SER A 189 -5.55 -0.39 -0.80
C SER A 189 -5.59 0.26 -2.20
N GLY A 190 -5.93 -0.52 -3.24
CA GLY A 190 -5.85 -0.08 -4.64
C GLY A 190 -6.89 0.99 -4.99
N GLY A 191 -8.08 0.93 -4.38
CA GLY A 191 -9.10 1.97 -4.54
C GLY A 191 -8.64 3.34 -4.02
N GLU A 192 -8.00 3.40 -2.85
CA GLU A 192 -7.36 4.64 -2.34
C GLU A 192 -6.33 5.17 -3.35
N GLY A 193 -5.45 4.28 -3.83
CA GLY A 193 -4.42 4.61 -4.82
C GLY A 193 -4.99 5.29 -6.07
N ALA A 194 -5.97 4.66 -6.68
CA ALA A 194 -6.61 5.15 -7.89
C ALA A 194 -7.42 6.43 -7.66
N LEU A 195 -8.12 6.54 -6.53
CA LEU A 195 -8.93 7.72 -6.21
C LEU A 195 -8.06 8.96 -5.98
N LEU A 196 -7.01 8.84 -5.16
CA LEU A 196 -6.09 9.93 -4.84
C LEU A 196 -5.31 10.39 -6.08
N ALA A 197 -4.84 9.47 -6.92
CA ALA A 197 -4.14 9.79 -8.17
C ALA A 197 -5.02 10.51 -9.20
N MET A 198 -6.34 10.43 -9.04
CA MET A 198 -7.33 11.14 -9.86
C MET A 198 -7.85 12.41 -9.17
N ASN A 199 -7.22 12.86 -8.07
CA ASN A 199 -7.67 13.98 -7.23
C ASN A 199 -9.09 13.80 -6.66
N GLY A 200 -9.61 12.56 -6.62
CA GLY A 200 -10.96 12.27 -6.17
C GLY A 200 -11.13 12.24 -4.66
N SER A 201 -10.06 12.40 -3.89
CA SER A 201 -10.05 12.56 -2.43
C SER A 201 -8.86 13.44 -2.04
N ALA A 202 -8.98 14.23 -0.97
CA ALA A 202 -7.89 15.09 -0.49
C ALA A 202 -6.86 14.29 0.33
N LEU A 203 -7.35 13.31 1.09
CA LEU A 203 -6.57 12.48 1.99
C LEU A 203 -7.27 11.12 2.16
N GLY A 204 -6.49 10.06 2.32
CA GLY A 204 -6.99 8.70 2.43
C GLY A 204 -6.45 7.96 3.63
N VAL A 205 -7.23 6.99 4.13
CA VAL A 205 -6.74 6.01 5.11
C VAL A 205 -6.78 4.60 4.52
N GLY A 206 -5.62 3.95 4.51
CA GLY A 206 -5.45 2.58 4.06
C GLY A 206 -4.90 1.69 5.16
N SER A 207 -4.52 0.47 4.78
CA SER A 207 -3.85 -0.47 5.69
C SER A 207 -2.72 -1.23 5.00
N ASP A 208 -1.77 -1.69 5.80
CA ASP A 208 -0.61 -2.44 5.33
C ASP A 208 -0.30 -3.60 6.27
N ALA A 209 -0.29 -4.81 5.70
CA ALA A 209 0.15 -6.02 6.37
C ALA A 209 1.26 -6.74 5.58
N GLY A 210 1.74 -6.14 4.48
CA GLY A 210 2.67 -6.79 3.54
C GLY A 210 3.08 -5.91 2.34
N GLY A 211 2.67 -4.65 2.32
CA GLY A 211 2.86 -3.72 1.20
C GLY A 211 1.62 -2.92 0.83
N SER A 212 0.47 -3.14 1.47
CA SER A 212 -0.81 -2.64 0.98
C SER A 212 -1.05 -1.13 1.07
N LEU A 213 -0.18 -0.35 1.72
CA LEU A 213 -0.13 1.10 1.55
C LEU A 213 0.83 1.50 0.42
N ARG A 214 2.00 0.82 0.38
CA ARG A 214 3.16 1.20 -0.44
C ARG A 214 3.05 0.76 -1.90
N ALA A 215 2.57 -0.45 -2.16
CA ALA A 215 2.35 -0.96 -3.51
C ALA A 215 1.38 -0.08 -4.33
N PRO A 216 0.15 0.23 -3.84
CA PRO A 216 -0.73 1.14 -4.56
C PRO A 216 -0.18 2.56 -4.64
N ALA A 217 0.59 3.03 -3.63
CA ALA A 217 1.23 4.33 -3.70
C ALA A 217 2.25 4.42 -4.85
N ALA A 218 3.13 3.43 -4.96
CA ALA A 218 4.10 3.34 -6.04
C ALA A 218 3.43 3.22 -7.41
N TYR A 219 2.41 2.35 -7.53
CA TYR A 219 1.75 2.04 -8.80
C TYR A 219 0.83 3.16 -9.29
N CYS A 220 0.25 3.95 -8.38
CA CYS A 220 -0.61 5.08 -8.73
C CYS A 220 0.15 6.42 -8.73
N GLY A 221 1.43 6.44 -8.34
CA GLY A 221 2.23 7.66 -8.31
C GLY A 221 1.76 8.65 -7.24
N ILE A 222 1.46 8.12 -6.05
CA ILE A 222 1.01 8.91 -4.88
C ILE A 222 1.89 8.60 -3.65
N TYR A 223 1.55 9.20 -2.52
CA TYR A 223 2.35 9.16 -1.30
C TYR A 223 1.66 8.30 -0.23
N SER A 224 2.43 7.58 0.56
CA SER A 224 1.90 6.89 1.75
C SER A 224 2.93 6.78 2.86
N LEU A 225 2.42 6.65 4.09
CA LEU A 225 3.23 6.28 5.25
C LEU A 225 2.65 5.01 5.86
N LYS A 226 3.47 3.96 5.92
CA LYS A 226 3.23 2.80 6.75
C LYS A 226 3.85 3.04 8.14
N PRO A 227 3.07 3.36 9.19
CA PRO A 227 3.64 3.51 10.52
C PRO A 227 4.08 2.15 11.10
N GLY A 228 4.80 2.18 12.22
CA GLY A 228 5.00 1.00 13.06
C GLY A 228 3.72 0.58 13.78
N MET A 229 3.64 -0.69 14.17
CA MET A 229 2.56 -1.23 15.00
C MET A 229 2.45 -0.45 16.31
N GLY A 230 1.22 -0.11 16.69
CA GLY A 230 0.91 0.62 17.92
C GLY A 230 0.98 2.15 17.78
N ARG A 231 1.17 2.70 16.56
CA ARG A 231 1.07 4.15 16.32
C ARG A 231 -0.33 4.66 16.04
N VAL A 232 -1.13 3.86 15.34
CA VAL A 232 -2.50 4.16 14.92
C VAL A 232 -3.35 2.93 15.21
N SER A 233 -4.53 3.14 15.78
CA SER A 233 -5.47 2.06 16.09
C SER A 233 -6.03 1.45 14.81
N CYS A 234 -6.06 0.11 14.76
CA CYS A 234 -6.81 -0.66 13.77
C CYS A 234 -8.13 -1.20 14.33
N ASN A 235 -8.52 -0.81 15.55
CA ASN A 235 -9.73 -1.32 16.16
C ASN A 235 -10.99 -0.81 15.42
N GLY A 236 -11.98 -1.69 15.32
CA GLY A 236 -13.15 -1.49 14.46
C GLY A 236 -12.85 -1.60 12.96
N ALA A 237 -11.77 -2.27 12.56
CA ALA A 237 -11.53 -2.63 11.16
C ALA A 237 -11.64 -4.15 10.95
N LYS A 238 -12.11 -4.55 9.76
CA LYS A 238 -12.04 -5.96 9.33
C LYS A 238 -10.59 -6.32 8.99
N GLY A 239 -10.05 -7.40 9.53
CA GLY A 239 -8.68 -7.85 9.27
C GLY A 239 -8.59 -9.03 8.30
N LEU A 240 -7.37 -9.40 7.90
CA LEU A 240 -7.08 -10.66 7.19
C LEU A 240 -7.49 -11.86 8.06
N VAL A 241 -6.84 -12.02 9.22
CA VAL A 241 -7.17 -13.06 10.20
C VAL A 241 -6.94 -12.49 11.59
N GLY A 242 -7.95 -12.52 12.46
CA GLY A 242 -7.79 -12.15 13.87
C GLY A 242 -6.84 -13.12 14.59
N GLY A 243 -5.91 -12.59 15.39
CA GLY A 243 -4.98 -13.38 16.20
C GLY A 243 -3.68 -13.81 15.49
N VAL A 244 -3.44 -13.38 14.24
CA VAL A 244 -2.14 -13.59 13.57
C VAL A 244 -1.20 -12.44 13.94
N GLU A 245 -0.12 -12.76 14.66
CA GLU A 245 0.81 -11.77 15.22
C GLU A 245 2.10 -11.57 14.41
N VAL A 246 2.33 -12.36 13.34
CA VAL A 246 3.59 -12.31 12.56
C VAL A 246 3.93 -10.92 12.04
N SER A 247 2.91 -10.24 11.51
CA SER A 247 2.98 -8.90 10.97
C SER A 247 1.63 -8.25 11.25
N ALA A 248 1.57 -7.38 12.24
CA ALA A 248 0.33 -6.69 12.54
C ALA A 248 -0.10 -5.86 11.34
N THR A 249 -1.39 -5.89 11.03
CA THR A 249 -1.99 -4.95 10.09
C THR A 249 -1.95 -3.57 10.73
N VAL A 250 -1.34 -2.60 10.05
CA VAL A 250 -1.32 -1.21 10.51
C VAL A 250 -2.19 -0.34 9.61
N ALA A 251 -2.87 0.64 10.19
CA ALA A 251 -3.55 1.71 9.48
C ALA A 251 -2.56 2.86 9.25
N GLY A 252 -2.64 3.52 8.11
CA GLY A 252 -1.75 4.62 7.78
C GLY A 252 -2.31 5.54 6.71
N PRO A 253 -1.78 6.78 6.61
CA PRO A 253 -2.24 7.74 5.62
C PRO A 253 -1.76 7.40 4.22
N MET A 254 -2.62 7.75 3.26
CA MET A 254 -2.31 7.87 1.84
C MET A 254 -2.70 9.27 1.41
N GLY A 255 -1.88 9.92 0.60
CA GLY A 255 -2.06 11.33 0.23
C GLY A 255 -1.43 11.62 -1.11
N ARG A 256 -1.54 12.87 -1.55
CA ARG A 256 -0.99 13.31 -2.83
C ARG A 256 0.33 14.05 -2.67
N CYS A 257 0.73 14.39 -1.45
CA CYS A 257 2.06 14.87 -1.12
C CYS A 257 2.42 14.47 0.32
N VAL A 258 3.63 14.81 0.76
CA VAL A 258 4.12 14.46 2.10
C VAL A 258 3.38 15.24 3.19
N GLU A 259 2.97 16.48 2.90
CA GLU A 259 2.25 17.36 3.81
C GLU A 259 0.87 16.79 4.20
N ASP A 260 0.18 16.13 3.25
CA ASP A 260 -1.07 15.44 3.53
C ASP A 260 -0.86 14.32 4.57
N LEU A 261 0.21 13.55 4.42
CA LEU A 261 0.56 12.48 5.35
C LEU A 261 0.92 13.03 6.73
N ALA A 262 1.70 14.12 6.77
CA ALA A 262 2.07 14.78 8.01
C ALA A 262 0.85 15.34 8.74
N LEU A 263 -0.12 15.92 8.03
CA LEU A 263 -1.36 16.43 8.60
C LEU A 263 -2.19 15.30 9.23
N PHE A 264 -2.35 14.18 8.54
CA PHE A 264 -3.00 12.98 9.10
C PHE A 264 -2.28 12.49 10.35
N SER A 265 -0.95 12.36 10.28
CA SER A 265 -0.14 11.87 11.39
C SER A 265 -0.24 12.78 12.61
N LYS A 266 -0.26 14.11 12.44
CA LYS A 266 -0.51 15.08 13.51
C LYS A 266 -1.89 14.91 14.15
N ALA A 267 -2.91 14.57 13.36
CA ALA A 267 -4.27 14.37 13.85
C ALA A 267 -4.44 13.05 14.63
N THR A 268 -3.65 12.01 14.32
CA THR A 268 -3.92 10.63 14.75
C THR A 268 -2.87 10.00 15.67
N PHE A 269 -1.60 10.41 15.57
CA PHE A 269 -0.54 9.79 16.38
C PHE A 269 -0.69 10.10 17.87
N GLY A 270 -0.54 9.06 18.68
CA GLY A 270 -0.65 9.15 20.14
C GLY A 270 -2.07 9.35 20.65
N LYS A 271 -3.09 9.33 19.77
CA LYS A 271 -4.49 9.34 20.18
C LYS A 271 -4.86 7.98 20.76
N SER A 272 -5.53 8.02 21.92
CA SER A 272 -6.02 6.81 22.57
C SER A 272 -6.98 6.04 21.66
N SER A 273 -6.95 4.73 21.81
CA SER A 273 -7.87 3.78 21.17
C SER A 273 -8.85 3.24 22.21
N SER A 274 -9.95 2.62 21.77
CA SER A 274 -10.89 2.01 22.71
C SER A 274 -10.29 0.84 23.50
N LEU A 275 -9.22 0.23 22.98
CA LEU A 275 -8.47 -0.87 23.61
C LEU A 275 -7.23 -0.39 24.38
N GLN A 276 -6.88 0.89 24.30
CA GLN A 276 -5.65 1.46 24.88
C GLN A 276 -4.37 0.74 24.39
N ASP A 277 -4.38 0.26 23.15
CA ASP A 277 -3.29 -0.47 22.48
C ASP A 277 -2.36 0.42 21.63
N VAL A 278 -2.65 1.72 21.58
CA VAL A 278 -1.82 2.73 20.91
C VAL A 278 -0.84 3.34 21.91
N ALA A 279 0.44 3.40 21.54
CA ALA A 279 1.45 4.08 22.34
C ALA A 279 1.09 5.58 22.45
N PRO A 280 1.09 6.18 23.66
CA PRO A 280 0.74 7.59 23.88
C PRO A 280 1.88 8.52 23.46
N LEU A 281 2.40 8.32 22.25
CA LEU A 281 3.46 9.10 21.63
C LEU A 281 2.79 10.03 20.61
N PRO A 282 2.60 11.32 20.93
CA PRO A 282 2.06 12.27 19.96
C PRO A 282 3.04 12.49 18.81
N PHE A 283 2.57 13.17 17.76
CA PHE A 283 3.45 13.64 16.70
C PHE A 283 4.54 14.56 17.26
N ARG A 284 5.78 14.34 16.83
CA ARG A 284 6.94 15.15 17.22
C ARG A 284 7.47 15.92 16.02
N GLU A 285 7.75 17.21 16.21
CA GLU A 285 8.48 17.98 15.22
C GLU A 285 9.94 17.49 15.19
N VAL A 286 10.43 17.15 14.00
CA VAL A 286 11.78 16.63 13.78
C VAL A 286 12.57 17.63 12.93
N GLN A 287 13.73 18.02 13.43
CA GLN A 287 14.72 18.74 12.65
C GLN A 287 15.77 17.74 12.19
N LEU A 288 15.94 17.63 10.88
CA LEU A 288 16.98 16.78 10.31
C LEU A 288 18.35 17.46 10.46
N PRO A 289 19.43 16.71 10.74
CA PRO A 289 20.76 17.24 10.65
C PRO A 289 21.06 17.70 9.20
N PRO A 290 21.95 18.69 9.00
CA PRO A 290 22.29 19.19 7.65
C PRO A 290 22.86 18.12 6.72
N LYS A 291 23.53 17.12 7.29
CA LYS A 291 24.07 15.97 6.58
C LYS A 291 23.50 14.70 7.20
N LEU A 292 22.98 13.83 6.33
CA LEU A 292 22.40 12.54 6.67
C LEU A 292 23.22 11.43 6.02
N LYS A 293 23.17 10.23 6.59
CA LYS A 293 23.74 9.02 6.03
C LYS A 293 22.64 8.04 5.63
N PHE A 294 22.49 7.82 4.34
CA PHE A 294 21.53 6.90 3.75
C PHE A 294 22.19 5.57 3.38
N GLY A 295 21.57 4.47 3.79
CA GLY A 295 21.82 3.18 3.17
C GLY A 295 20.94 3.01 1.93
N TYR A 296 21.40 2.33 0.90
CA TYR A 296 20.54 1.98 -0.23
C TYR A 296 20.87 0.63 -0.83
N TYR A 297 19.88 0.04 -1.50
CA TYR A 297 20.08 -1.12 -2.35
C TYR A 297 19.14 -1.05 -3.54
N THR A 298 19.59 -1.52 -4.70
CA THR A 298 18.81 -1.53 -5.95
C THR A 298 18.17 -2.90 -6.20
N SER A 299 18.77 -3.95 -5.68
CA SER A 299 18.26 -5.31 -5.61
C SER A 299 18.79 -5.87 -4.30
N GLY A 300 17.95 -6.50 -3.49
CA GLY A 300 18.40 -6.95 -2.17
C GLY A 300 19.57 -7.90 -2.34
N LYS A 301 20.77 -7.55 -1.89
CA LYS A 301 21.88 -8.50 -1.71
C LYS A 301 21.75 -9.12 -0.33
N TRP A 302 22.07 -10.41 -0.17
CA TRP A 302 22.13 -11.02 1.16
C TRP A 302 23.26 -12.03 1.31
N ILE A 303 23.57 -12.33 2.56
CA ILE A 303 24.40 -13.46 2.97
C ILE A 303 23.47 -14.44 3.70
N SER A 304 23.41 -15.69 3.24
CA SER A 304 22.65 -16.75 3.93
C SER A 304 23.37 -17.14 5.22
N LEU A 305 22.84 -16.77 6.37
CA LEU A 305 23.43 -17.10 7.68
C LEU A 305 22.96 -18.46 8.21
N TYR A 306 21.84 -18.98 7.69
CA TYR A 306 21.47 -20.37 7.86
C TYR A 306 22.08 -21.20 6.74
N GLN A 307 23.10 -21.99 7.08
CA GLN A 307 23.49 -23.11 6.22
C GLN A 307 22.33 -24.10 6.22
N GLU A 308 21.54 -24.11 5.15
CA GLU A 308 20.84 -25.36 4.82
C GLU A 308 21.93 -26.43 4.61
N PRO A 309 21.89 -27.58 5.33
CA PRO A 309 22.98 -28.57 5.30
C PRO A 309 23.27 -29.20 3.92
N ARG A 310 22.62 -28.75 2.84
CA ARG A 310 22.56 -29.43 1.55
C ARG A 310 22.83 -28.58 0.32
N THR A 311 23.09 -27.26 0.42
CA THR A 311 23.38 -26.44 -0.77
C THR A 311 24.47 -25.41 -0.50
N ASN A 312 25.65 -25.58 -1.12
CA ASN A 312 26.74 -24.59 -1.16
C ASN A 312 26.46 -23.41 -2.12
N LEU A 313 25.19 -23.02 -2.30
CA LEU A 313 24.83 -21.92 -3.20
C LEU A 313 24.67 -20.62 -2.39
N VAL A 314 25.58 -19.68 -2.60
CA VAL A 314 25.37 -18.27 -2.24
C VAL A 314 24.46 -17.69 -3.32
N LEU A 315 23.24 -17.32 -2.95
CA LEU A 315 22.33 -16.59 -3.84
C LEU A 315 22.47 -15.10 -3.53
N ASP A 316 22.70 -14.29 -4.55
CA ASP A 316 22.67 -12.84 -4.46
C ASP A 316 21.25 -12.38 -4.81
N GLY A 317 20.34 -12.20 -3.85
CA GLY A 317 19.05 -11.54 -4.13
C GLY A 317 17.85 -12.42 -4.45
N PHE A 318 16.64 -11.84 -4.37
CA PHE A 318 15.33 -12.55 -4.34
C PHE A 318 14.68 -12.54 -5.71
N ILE A 319 14.41 -11.34 -6.19
CA ILE A 319 14.05 -11.03 -7.55
C ILE A 319 14.84 -9.76 -7.86
N LYS A 320 15.70 -9.81 -8.87
CA LYS A 320 16.45 -8.65 -9.34
C LYS A 320 15.51 -7.53 -9.76
N ALA A 321 15.84 -6.29 -9.41
CA ALA A 321 15.05 -5.16 -9.85
C ALA A 321 15.26 -4.89 -11.35
N SER A 322 14.15 -4.61 -12.03
CA SER A 322 14.14 -4.06 -13.37
C SER A 322 15.03 -2.82 -13.50
N PRO A 323 15.55 -2.53 -14.71
CA PRO A 323 16.24 -1.27 -15.00
C PRO A 323 15.46 -0.04 -14.50
N ALA A 324 14.15 0.00 -14.72
CA ALA A 324 13.25 1.06 -14.27
C ALA A 324 13.27 1.28 -12.75
N CYS A 325 13.04 0.22 -11.96
CA CYS A 325 13.04 0.33 -10.49
C CYS A 325 14.45 0.60 -9.92
N LYS A 326 15.48 0.03 -10.55
CA LYS A 326 16.88 0.32 -10.20
C LYS A 326 17.19 1.81 -10.43
N ARG A 327 16.79 2.35 -11.58
CA ARG A 327 17.01 3.76 -11.94
C ARG A 327 16.34 4.70 -10.95
N ALA A 328 15.09 4.46 -10.56
CA ALA A 328 14.39 5.29 -9.57
C ALA A 328 15.15 5.39 -8.23
N VAL A 329 15.73 4.28 -7.74
CA VAL A 329 16.59 4.31 -6.54
C VAL A 329 17.85 5.13 -6.80
N LEU A 330 18.53 4.91 -7.93
CA LEU A 330 19.79 5.60 -8.24
C LEU A 330 19.60 7.11 -8.47
N GLU A 331 18.51 7.53 -9.11
CA GLU A 331 18.15 8.95 -9.27
C GLU A 331 17.94 9.61 -7.89
N THR A 332 17.25 8.93 -6.98
CA THR A 332 17.07 9.41 -5.60
C THR A 332 18.41 9.57 -4.89
N ILE A 333 19.29 8.58 -5.02
CA ILE A 333 20.61 8.60 -4.39
C ILE A 333 21.52 9.66 -4.97
N GLU A 334 21.47 9.88 -6.28
CA GLU A 334 22.24 10.93 -6.93
C GLU A 334 21.77 12.31 -6.48
N ALA A 335 20.45 12.54 -6.42
CA ALA A 335 19.89 13.79 -5.89
C ALA A 335 20.32 14.04 -4.43
N LEU A 336 20.32 13.00 -3.59
CA LEU A 336 20.79 13.09 -2.20
C LEU A 336 22.28 13.44 -2.11
N ARG A 337 23.13 12.82 -2.94
CA ARG A 337 24.58 13.13 -2.97
C ARG A 337 24.86 14.55 -3.43
N GLN A 338 24.15 15.02 -4.45
CA GLN A 338 24.26 16.39 -4.96
C GLN A 338 23.87 17.44 -3.90
N ASN A 339 23.00 17.06 -2.95
CA ASN A 339 22.61 17.89 -1.81
C ASN A 339 23.45 17.64 -0.55
N GLY A 340 24.61 16.97 -0.68
CA GLY A 340 25.61 16.86 0.39
C GLY A 340 25.41 15.69 1.37
N HIS A 341 24.42 14.83 1.14
CA HIS A 341 24.19 13.65 1.98
C HIS A 341 25.13 12.49 1.63
N GLU A 342 25.48 11.68 2.63
CA GLU A 342 26.25 10.46 2.42
C GLU A 342 25.31 9.32 2.01
N CYS A 343 25.63 8.61 0.94
CA CYS A 343 24.83 7.47 0.47
C CYS A 343 25.71 6.25 0.23
N VAL A 344 25.52 5.21 1.02
CA VAL A 344 26.29 3.96 1.00
C VAL A 344 25.42 2.80 0.53
N GLU A 345 25.92 2.01 -0.42
CA GLU A 345 25.23 0.78 -0.83
C GLU A 345 25.33 -0.22 0.33
N ILE A 346 24.22 -0.79 0.74
CA ILE A 346 24.15 -1.74 1.85
C ILE A 346 23.73 -3.12 1.36
N THR A 347 24.27 -4.14 2.01
CA THR A 347 23.80 -5.52 1.88
C THR A 347 22.87 -5.80 3.06
N LEU A 348 21.66 -6.25 2.78
CA LEU A 348 20.66 -6.47 3.82
C LEU A 348 20.75 -7.89 4.37
N PRO A 349 20.42 -8.10 5.66
CA PRO A 349 20.07 -9.42 6.18
C PRO A 349 18.93 -10.05 5.36
N ASP A 350 19.03 -11.37 5.16
CA ASP A 350 18.27 -12.23 4.26
C ASP A 350 16.77 -11.87 4.04
N THR A 351 16.48 -11.19 2.92
CA THR A 351 15.09 -10.87 2.50
C THR A 351 14.24 -12.11 2.21
N ALA A 352 14.85 -13.23 1.81
CA ALA A 352 14.14 -14.48 1.58
C ALA A 352 13.65 -15.07 2.92
N THR A 353 14.42 -14.92 4.00
CA THR A 353 14.00 -15.32 5.35
C THR A 353 12.75 -14.55 5.79
N ALA A 354 12.72 -13.22 5.63
CA ALA A 354 11.52 -12.44 5.96
C ALA A 354 10.28 -12.93 5.19
N CYS A 355 10.43 -13.21 3.89
CA CYS A 355 9.34 -13.74 3.07
C CYS A 355 8.90 -15.14 3.49
N LYS A 356 9.85 -16.02 3.85
CA LYS A 356 9.57 -17.37 4.32
C LYS A 356 8.85 -17.36 5.67
N LEU A 357 9.28 -16.49 6.60
CA LEU A 357 8.61 -16.27 7.89
C LEU A 357 7.18 -15.78 7.69
N TYR A 358 7.02 -14.77 6.83
CA TYR A 358 5.71 -14.21 6.48
C TYR A 358 4.78 -15.28 5.91
N ALA A 359 5.19 -15.96 4.83
CA ALA A 359 4.37 -16.97 4.16
C ALA A 359 4.10 -18.17 5.08
N GLY A 360 5.10 -18.61 5.85
CA GLY A 360 4.99 -19.72 6.78
C GLY A 360 3.97 -19.47 7.89
N MET A 361 3.95 -18.25 8.47
CA MET A 361 3.01 -17.92 9.54
C MET A 361 1.61 -17.62 9.01
N HIS A 362 1.46 -16.84 7.93
CA HIS A 362 0.13 -16.54 7.35
C HIS A 362 -0.58 -17.78 6.78
N SER A 363 0.18 -18.81 6.37
CA SER A 363 -0.40 -20.07 5.86
C SER A 363 -0.64 -21.14 6.93
N SER A 364 -0.45 -20.83 8.22
CA SER A 364 -0.42 -21.81 9.31
C SER A 364 -1.69 -22.64 9.46
N ASP A 365 -2.87 -22.05 9.24
CA ASP A 365 -4.14 -22.77 9.27
C ASP A 365 -4.61 -23.22 7.86
N GLY A 366 -3.77 -23.00 6.84
CA GLY A 366 -4.09 -23.23 5.44
C GLY A 366 -5.09 -22.22 4.86
N PHE A 367 -5.11 -21.00 5.39
CA PHE A 367 -6.06 -19.92 5.08
C PHE A 367 -7.52 -20.29 5.38
N LYS A 368 -7.76 -21.22 6.31
CA LYS A 368 -9.12 -21.68 6.63
C LYS A 368 -9.95 -20.56 7.25
N THR A 369 -9.36 -19.80 8.17
CA THR A 369 -10.01 -18.71 8.89
C THR A 369 -10.26 -17.53 7.95
N LEU A 370 -9.24 -17.11 7.20
CA LEU A 370 -9.34 -16.03 6.20
C LEU A 370 -10.45 -16.29 5.18
N LEU A 371 -10.53 -17.53 4.68
CA LEU A 371 -11.47 -17.90 3.62
C LEU A 371 -12.80 -18.45 4.15
N GLY A 372 -12.99 -18.54 5.47
CA GLY A 372 -14.25 -19.00 6.07
C GLY A 372 -15.48 -18.21 5.58
N PRO A 373 -15.40 -16.86 5.50
CA PRO A 373 -16.49 -16.02 5.01
C PRO A 373 -16.75 -16.06 3.50
N LEU A 374 -15.94 -16.78 2.72
CA LEU A 374 -16.07 -16.80 1.26
C LEU A 374 -17.46 -17.26 0.81
N GLY A 375 -18.09 -18.18 1.55
CA GLY A 375 -19.43 -18.67 1.23
C GLY A 375 -19.52 -19.20 -0.21
N ARG A 376 -20.35 -18.54 -1.03
CA ARG A 376 -20.57 -18.87 -2.45
C ARG A 376 -19.81 -17.95 -3.42
N ASP A 377 -18.96 -17.06 -2.91
CA ASP A 377 -18.21 -16.16 -3.76
C ASP A 377 -17.22 -16.91 -4.65
N GLN A 378 -17.13 -16.46 -5.90
CA GLN A 378 -16.02 -16.84 -6.75
C GLN A 378 -14.73 -16.28 -6.13
N LYS A 379 -13.69 -17.11 -6.10
CA LYS A 379 -12.37 -16.65 -5.68
C LYS A 379 -11.76 -15.82 -6.80
N ASP A 380 -11.34 -14.61 -6.46
CA ASP A 380 -10.48 -13.84 -7.34
C ASP A 380 -9.22 -14.66 -7.71
N SER A 381 -8.76 -14.54 -8.95
CA SER A 381 -7.66 -15.36 -9.48
C SER A 381 -6.36 -15.16 -8.69
N SER A 382 -6.12 -13.95 -8.20
CA SER A 382 -4.93 -13.62 -7.39
C SER A 382 -4.98 -14.28 -6.01
N LEU A 383 -6.17 -14.41 -5.43
CA LEU A 383 -6.40 -15.13 -4.17
C LEU A 383 -6.36 -16.66 -4.35
N PHE A 384 -6.92 -17.17 -5.45
CA PHE A 384 -6.97 -18.61 -5.72
C PHE A 384 -5.57 -19.23 -5.80
N LYS A 385 -4.67 -18.66 -6.60
CA LYS A 385 -3.31 -19.22 -6.79
C LYS A 385 -2.47 -19.12 -5.52
N SER A 386 -2.58 -18.00 -4.79
CA SER A 386 -1.88 -17.79 -3.52
C SER A 386 -2.29 -18.79 -2.42
N THR A 387 -3.52 -19.31 -2.50
CA THR A 387 -4.06 -20.26 -1.50
C THR A 387 -3.93 -21.74 -1.89
N LEU A 388 -3.33 -22.04 -3.06
CA LEU A 388 -3.18 -23.40 -3.58
C LEU A 388 -2.07 -24.19 -2.86
N GLY A 389 -0.95 -23.52 -2.54
CA GLY A 389 0.22 -24.14 -1.91
C GLY A 389 -0.11 -24.93 -0.64
N PRO A 390 -0.80 -24.35 0.36
CA PRO A 390 -1.15 -25.04 1.60
C PRO A 390 -2.13 -26.21 1.45
N ARG A 391 -2.81 -26.32 0.30
CA ARG A 391 -3.77 -27.39 0.00
C ARG A 391 -3.13 -28.65 -0.56
N LEU A 392 -1.88 -28.57 -1.02
CA LEU A 392 -1.15 -29.72 -1.56
C LEU A 392 -0.86 -30.76 -0.45
N PRO A 393 -1.11 -32.06 -0.69
CA PRO A 393 -0.69 -33.12 0.23
C PRO A 393 0.83 -33.09 0.45
N SER A 394 1.28 -33.43 1.66
CA SER A 394 2.69 -33.32 2.06
C SER A 394 3.64 -34.08 1.13
N PHE A 395 3.28 -35.31 0.72
CA PHE A 395 4.08 -36.11 -0.21
C PHE A 395 4.20 -35.47 -1.60
N VAL A 396 3.10 -34.90 -2.13
CA VAL A 396 3.10 -34.22 -3.43
C VAL A 396 3.96 -32.97 -3.39
N ARG A 397 3.85 -32.17 -2.31
CA ARG A 397 4.69 -31.00 -2.10
C ARG A 397 6.17 -31.39 -2.04
N TRP A 398 6.50 -32.41 -1.24
CA TRP A 398 7.87 -32.90 -1.10
C TRP A 398 8.47 -33.34 -2.44
N LEU A 399 7.73 -34.17 -3.20
CA LEU A 399 8.18 -34.63 -4.51
C LEU A 399 8.35 -33.47 -5.49
N ALA A 400 7.38 -32.54 -5.54
CA ALA A 400 7.46 -31.36 -6.39
C ALA A 400 8.66 -30.48 -6.03
N THR A 401 8.88 -30.20 -4.75
CA THR A 401 10.04 -29.41 -4.30
C THR A 401 11.36 -30.11 -4.61
N TRP A 402 11.44 -31.43 -4.45
CA TRP A 402 12.64 -32.20 -4.76
C TRP A 402 12.96 -32.20 -6.26
N VAL A 403 11.94 -32.46 -7.11
CA VAL A 403 12.10 -32.43 -8.57
C VAL A 403 12.52 -31.03 -9.04
N LEU A 404 11.84 -29.98 -8.55
CA LEU A 404 12.16 -28.61 -8.94
C LEU A 404 13.56 -28.21 -8.50
N ASP A 405 13.95 -28.51 -7.26
CA ASP A 405 15.29 -28.23 -6.76
C ASP A 405 16.37 -28.89 -7.62
N LYS A 406 16.17 -30.15 -8.02
CA LYS A 406 17.11 -30.88 -8.89
C LYS A 406 17.18 -30.35 -10.32
N ILE A 407 16.08 -29.85 -10.87
CA ILE A 407 16.02 -29.40 -12.27
C ILE A 407 16.48 -27.93 -12.40
N THR A 408 16.04 -27.05 -11.50
CA THR A 408 16.26 -25.60 -11.63
C THR A 408 17.36 -25.07 -10.71
N GLY A 409 17.62 -25.75 -9.59
CA GLY A 409 18.48 -25.25 -8.51
C GLY A 409 17.94 -23.97 -7.85
N ASP A 410 16.64 -23.70 -7.94
CA ASP A 410 16.00 -22.49 -7.41
C ASP A 410 15.54 -22.70 -5.96
N SER A 411 16.47 -22.55 -5.01
CA SER A 411 16.20 -22.79 -3.58
C SER A 411 15.29 -21.74 -2.94
N ILE A 412 15.15 -20.55 -3.54
CA ILE A 412 14.21 -19.51 -3.08
C ILE A 412 12.79 -19.98 -3.35
N PHE A 413 12.49 -20.36 -4.60
CA PHE A 413 11.16 -20.79 -4.99
C PHE A 413 10.74 -22.06 -4.25
N THR A 414 11.63 -23.06 -4.16
CA THR A 414 11.34 -24.31 -3.45
C THR A 414 11.19 -24.09 -1.96
N GLY A 415 12.02 -23.23 -1.35
CA GLY A 415 11.89 -22.83 0.05
C GLY A 415 10.54 -22.17 0.35
N MET A 416 10.06 -21.28 -0.51
CA MET A 416 8.74 -20.64 -0.38
C MET A 416 7.58 -21.65 -0.51
N LEU A 417 7.68 -22.61 -1.44
CA LEU A 417 6.70 -23.71 -1.53
C LEU A 417 6.71 -24.60 -0.29
N HIS A 418 7.89 -24.87 0.28
CA HIS A 418 8.05 -25.72 1.44
C HIS A 418 7.42 -25.11 2.70
N VAL A 419 7.62 -23.81 2.95
CA VAL A 419 7.07 -23.14 4.14
C VAL A 419 5.56 -22.89 4.03
N SER A 420 5.03 -22.77 2.81
CA SER A 420 3.63 -22.48 2.50
C SER A 420 2.72 -23.71 2.72
N ARG A 421 2.50 -24.06 3.98
CA ARG A 421 1.71 -25.22 4.43
C ARG A 421 1.15 -25.00 5.83
N LYS A 422 0.18 -25.83 6.19
CA LYS A 422 -0.33 -25.90 7.56
C LYS A 422 0.80 -26.17 8.56
N LYS A 423 0.71 -25.54 9.72
CA LYS A 423 1.64 -25.63 10.83
C LYS A 423 0.91 -26.16 12.06
N SER A 424 1.60 -26.99 12.83
CA SER A 424 1.23 -27.26 14.22
C SER A 424 1.48 -26.02 15.08
N VAL A 425 0.92 -26.00 16.29
CA VAL A 425 1.16 -24.91 17.26
C VAL A 425 2.65 -24.78 17.58
N SER A 426 3.37 -25.90 17.73
CA SER A 426 4.81 -25.89 18.00
C SER A 426 5.62 -25.29 16.84
N GLU A 427 5.27 -25.62 15.59
CA GLU A 427 5.90 -25.01 14.42
C GLU A 427 5.59 -23.52 14.32
N TYR A 428 4.35 -23.10 14.63
CA TYR A 428 3.98 -21.69 14.67
C TYR A 428 4.81 -20.92 15.70
N TRP A 429 4.94 -21.44 16.94
CA TRP A 429 5.77 -20.81 17.96
C TRP A 429 7.25 -20.74 17.58
N SER A 430 7.78 -21.78 16.93
CA SER A 430 9.16 -21.76 16.41
C SER A 430 9.34 -20.68 15.33
N LEU A 431 8.36 -20.48 14.46
CA LEU A 431 8.38 -19.39 13.47
C LEU A 431 8.32 -18.02 14.15
N THR A 432 7.49 -17.85 15.19
CA THR A 432 7.43 -16.61 15.99
C THR A 432 8.79 -16.29 16.61
N GLN A 433 9.45 -17.29 17.22
CA GLN A 433 10.79 -17.13 17.78
C GLN A 433 11.80 -16.72 16.70
N GLN A 434 11.83 -17.40 15.56
CA GLN A 434 12.74 -17.09 14.45
C GLN A 434 12.53 -15.67 13.91
N ARG A 435 11.30 -15.17 13.89
CA ARG A 435 11.03 -13.76 13.54
C ARG A 435 11.63 -12.81 14.57
N ASP A 436 11.47 -13.09 15.87
CA ASP A 436 11.99 -12.21 16.91
C ASP A 436 13.53 -12.17 16.89
N GLU A 437 14.17 -13.31 16.62
CA GLU A 437 15.61 -13.42 16.38
C GLU A 437 16.03 -12.62 15.14
N PHE A 438 15.30 -12.74 14.02
CA PHE A 438 15.56 -11.96 12.80
C PHE A 438 15.41 -10.44 13.02
N ILE A 439 14.41 -10.01 13.79
CA ILE A 439 14.22 -8.58 14.14
C ILE A 439 15.42 -8.07 14.95
N LYS A 440 15.85 -8.84 15.95
CA LYS A 440 16.99 -8.47 16.79
C LYS A 440 18.27 -8.37 15.96
N GLU A 441 18.53 -9.37 15.12
CA GLU A 441 19.70 -9.38 14.26
C GLU A 441 19.72 -8.19 13.28
N TRP A 442 18.56 -7.88 12.68
CA TRP A 442 18.44 -6.70 11.83
C TRP A 442 18.77 -5.41 12.57
N GLN A 443 18.24 -5.26 13.79
CA GLN A 443 18.52 -4.11 14.63
C GLN A 443 20.03 -3.96 14.89
N ASP A 444 20.69 -5.04 15.30
CA ASP A 444 22.13 -5.07 15.61
C ASP A 444 23.02 -4.76 14.38
N GLN A 445 22.62 -5.20 13.18
CA GLN A 445 23.43 -5.08 11.97
C GLN A 445 23.19 -3.79 11.19
N VAL A 446 21.95 -3.33 11.14
CA VAL A 446 21.54 -2.22 10.25
C VAL A 446 21.47 -0.90 10.99
N TRP A 447 20.97 -0.90 12.22
CA TRP A 447 20.69 0.32 12.98
C TRP A 447 21.71 0.61 14.07
N ASP A 448 22.13 -0.43 14.79
CA ASP A 448 23.12 -0.27 15.84
C ASP A 448 24.54 -0.16 15.23
N GLU A 449 25.53 0.23 16.07
CA GLU A 449 26.85 0.86 15.84
C GLU A 449 27.68 0.54 14.56
N LYS A 450 27.32 -0.46 13.74
CA LYS A 450 28.06 -0.89 12.55
C LYS A 450 27.92 0.03 11.33
N LEU A 451 26.72 0.56 11.05
CA LEU A 451 26.49 1.36 9.82
C LEU A 451 26.16 2.83 10.08
N GLY A 452 25.50 3.16 11.19
CA GLY A 452 25.15 4.53 11.56
C GLY A 452 24.21 5.23 10.58
N LEU A 453 23.21 4.50 10.06
CA LEU A 453 22.28 5.02 9.05
C LEU A 453 21.14 5.84 9.68
N ASP A 454 20.76 6.91 9.00
CA ASP A 454 19.59 7.75 9.32
C ASP A 454 18.31 7.25 8.64
N GLY A 455 18.45 6.61 7.47
CA GLY A 455 17.36 6.03 6.70
C GLY A 455 17.87 5.11 5.59
N ILE A 456 16.96 4.31 5.02
CA ILE A 456 17.27 3.43 3.90
C ILE A 456 16.39 3.78 2.70
N ILE A 457 16.99 3.90 1.52
CA ILE A 457 16.30 4.05 0.24
C ILE A 457 16.26 2.70 -0.47
N ALA A 458 15.07 2.25 -0.84
CA ALA A 458 14.85 0.92 -1.39
C ALA A 458 13.81 0.92 -2.52
N PRO A 459 13.85 -0.05 -3.46
CA PRO A 459 12.74 -0.26 -4.39
C PRO A 459 11.50 -0.72 -3.61
N VAL A 460 10.31 -0.36 -4.10
CA VAL A 460 9.03 -0.84 -3.53
C VAL A 460 8.83 -2.30 -3.91
N HIS A 461 8.77 -2.59 -5.20
CA HIS A 461 8.82 -3.92 -5.79
C HIS A 461 9.95 -3.98 -6.82
N ALA A 462 10.31 -5.19 -7.26
CA ALA A 462 11.38 -5.38 -8.26
C ALA A 462 11.00 -4.87 -9.66
N VAL A 463 9.71 -4.71 -9.95
CA VAL A 463 9.22 -4.18 -11.23
C VAL A 463 8.17 -3.09 -11.00
N PRO A 464 7.92 -2.22 -12.00
CA PRO A 464 6.83 -1.26 -11.96
C PRO A 464 5.46 -1.92 -11.87
N GLN A 465 4.42 -1.10 -12.04
CA GLN A 465 3.03 -1.53 -12.08
C GLN A 465 2.83 -2.76 -13.00
N LEU A 466 2.04 -3.74 -12.55
CA LEU A 466 1.83 -4.99 -13.27
C LEU A 466 0.61 -4.95 -14.20
N PRO A 467 0.68 -5.60 -15.37
CA PRO A 467 -0.53 -5.89 -16.13
C PRO A 467 -1.44 -6.82 -15.34
N HIS A 468 -2.75 -6.74 -15.57
CA HIS A 468 -3.71 -7.61 -14.89
C HIS A 468 -3.38 -9.11 -15.07
N GLY A 469 -3.52 -9.87 -13.99
CA GLY A 469 -3.11 -11.27 -13.92
C GLY A 469 -1.60 -11.48 -13.65
N GLY A 470 -0.80 -10.41 -13.64
CA GLY A 470 0.59 -10.44 -13.17
C GLY A 470 0.69 -10.78 -11.68
N CYS A 471 -0.15 -10.16 -10.84
CA CYS A 471 -0.21 -10.40 -9.39
C CYS A 471 -0.49 -11.87 -9.03
N ASP A 472 -1.26 -12.58 -9.86
CA ASP A 472 -1.56 -13.99 -9.65
C ASP A 472 -0.34 -14.90 -9.80
N ARG A 473 0.61 -14.52 -10.66
CA ARG A 473 1.78 -15.33 -11.02
C ARG A 473 3.01 -14.95 -10.21
N PHE A 474 3.10 -13.68 -9.81
CA PHE A 474 4.31 -13.08 -9.23
C PHE A 474 4.04 -12.42 -7.87
N SER A 475 3.19 -13.03 -7.03
CA SER A 475 2.91 -12.54 -5.67
C SER A 475 4.17 -12.40 -4.79
N ALA A 476 5.25 -13.11 -5.15
CA ALA A 476 6.56 -13.01 -4.53
C ALA A 476 7.21 -11.61 -4.67
N LEU A 477 6.77 -10.77 -5.63
CA LEU A 477 7.23 -9.39 -5.75
C LEU A 477 6.99 -8.54 -4.50
N ALA A 478 6.01 -8.93 -3.67
CA ALA A 478 5.75 -8.32 -2.36
C ALA A 478 6.92 -8.50 -1.37
N ALA A 479 7.95 -9.29 -1.69
CA ALA A 479 9.13 -9.45 -0.85
C ALA A 479 9.78 -8.11 -0.45
N GLY A 480 9.85 -7.17 -1.39
CA GLY A 480 10.43 -5.83 -1.17
C GLY A 480 9.68 -5.01 -0.11
N THR A 481 8.39 -5.29 0.07
CA THR A 481 7.56 -4.62 1.08
C THR A 481 7.41 -5.44 2.37
N ILE A 482 7.29 -6.77 2.26
CA ILE A 482 7.06 -7.71 3.38
C ILE A 482 8.16 -7.61 4.43
N ILE A 483 9.43 -7.47 4.01
CA ILE A 483 10.55 -7.39 4.96
C ILE A 483 10.32 -6.33 6.05
N TYR A 484 9.82 -5.16 5.66
CA TYR A 484 9.57 -4.06 6.60
C TYR A 484 8.30 -4.23 7.44
N ASN A 485 7.39 -5.14 7.05
CA ASN A 485 6.28 -5.57 7.91
C ASN A 485 6.76 -6.55 8.97
N VAL A 486 7.57 -7.54 8.58
CA VAL A 486 8.16 -8.52 9.50
C VAL A 486 9.03 -7.82 10.53
N LEU A 487 9.80 -6.82 10.11
CA LEU A 487 10.65 -6.00 10.98
C LEU A 487 9.88 -4.94 11.79
N ASN A 488 8.60 -4.71 11.47
CA ASN A 488 7.79 -3.68 12.10
C ASN A 488 8.41 -2.25 12.05
N LEU A 489 9.01 -1.89 10.90
CA LEU A 489 9.66 -0.60 10.70
C LEU A 489 8.74 0.40 10.00
N PRO A 490 8.75 1.70 10.33
CA PRO A 490 8.02 2.69 9.58
C PRO A 490 8.62 2.87 8.18
N VAL A 491 7.76 3.01 7.18
CA VAL A 491 8.15 3.15 5.78
C VAL A 491 7.31 4.20 5.08
N GLY A 492 7.98 5.23 4.58
CA GLY A 492 7.43 6.18 3.62
C GLY A 492 7.53 5.66 2.21
N CYS A 493 6.57 6.01 1.35
CA CYS A 493 6.62 5.75 -0.08
C CYS A 493 6.24 7.01 -0.84
N LEU A 494 7.07 7.38 -1.83
CA LEU A 494 6.83 8.52 -2.71
C LEU A 494 7.21 8.18 -4.15
N PRO A 495 6.59 8.83 -5.15
CA PRO A 495 6.94 8.66 -6.56
C PRO A 495 8.21 9.43 -6.92
N VAL A 496 9.06 8.83 -7.76
CA VAL A 496 10.36 9.41 -8.16
C VAL A 496 10.39 9.71 -9.65
N THR A 497 10.00 8.75 -10.47
CA THR A 497 10.16 8.85 -11.92
C THR A 497 9.11 8.01 -12.64
N ARG A 498 9.17 7.95 -13.97
CA ARG A 498 8.29 7.15 -14.82
C ARG A 498 9.11 6.20 -15.66
N VAL A 499 8.50 5.10 -16.09
CA VAL A 499 9.13 4.17 -17.04
C VAL A 499 9.45 4.90 -18.35
N ASP A 500 10.69 4.77 -18.81
CA ASP A 500 11.21 5.31 -20.06
C ASP A 500 11.87 4.18 -20.87
N PRO A 501 11.27 3.76 -22.01
CA PRO A 501 11.82 2.70 -22.87
C PRO A 501 13.29 2.89 -23.26
N ALA A 502 13.72 4.14 -23.45
CA ALA A 502 15.08 4.46 -23.85
C ALA A 502 16.11 4.17 -22.76
N LEU A 503 15.71 4.24 -21.48
CA LEU A 503 16.58 4.04 -20.32
C LEU A 503 16.35 2.69 -19.64
N ASP A 504 15.17 2.10 -19.82
CA ASP A 504 14.69 0.99 -18.98
C ASP A 504 14.65 -0.36 -19.70
N SER A 505 15.24 -0.43 -20.90
CA SER A 505 15.45 -1.66 -21.64
C SER A 505 16.40 -2.62 -20.91
N ILE A 506 16.13 -3.92 -21.01
CA ILE A 506 17.05 -4.96 -20.51
C ILE A 506 18.29 -4.96 -21.40
N THR A 507 19.42 -4.53 -20.85
CA THR A 507 20.72 -4.52 -21.54
C THR A 507 21.59 -5.69 -21.12
N LYS A 508 22.64 -5.98 -21.90
CA LYS A 508 23.63 -7.02 -21.55
C LYS A 508 24.36 -6.70 -20.26
N GLU A 509 24.59 -5.42 -20.00
CA GLU A 509 25.21 -4.93 -18.77
C GLU A 509 24.31 -5.29 -17.58
N TRP A 510 23.01 -4.95 -17.64
CA TRP A 510 22.06 -5.34 -16.60
C TRP A 510 21.99 -6.86 -16.44
N GLU A 511 21.96 -7.65 -17.51
CA GLU A 511 21.95 -9.12 -17.43
C GLU A 511 23.21 -9.69 -16.77
N SER A 512 24.37 -9.05 -16.97
CA SER A 512 25.66 -9.49 -16.43
C SER A 512 25.90 -9.08 -14.97
N GLU A 513 25.15 -8.10 -14.46
CA GLU A 513 25.24 -7.69 -13.06
C GLU A 513 24.79 -8.83 -12.12
N GLY A 514 25.35 -8.89 -10.91
CA GLY A 514 24.88 -9.79 -9.85
C GLY A 514 23.43 -9.49 -9.38
N ASN A 515 23.05 -10.02 -8.22
CA ASN A 515 21.74 -9.80 -7.57
C ASN A 515 20.56 -10.56 -8.19
N HIS A 516 20.84 -11.63 -8.93
CA HIS A 516 19.84 -12.57 -9.43
C HIS A 516 19.43 -13.59 -8.38
N GLY A 517 18.12 -13.76 -8.21
CA GLY A 517 17.53 -14.67 -7.24
C GLY A 517 16.82 -15.86 -7.87
N SER A 518 15.50 -15.90 -7.69
CA SER A 518 14.68 -16.99 -8.21
C SER A 518 14.67 -16.99 -9.73
N LYS A 519 15.36 -17.96 -10.32
CA LYS A 519 15.38 -18.20 -11.77
C LYS A 519 13.97 -18.42 -12.33
N ILE A 520 13.09 -19.07 -11.58
CA ILE A 520 11.71 -19.35 -12.01
C ILE A 520 10.92 -18.04 -12.14
N TRP A 521 10.96 -17.18 -11.13
CA TRP A 521 10.25 -15.90 -11.19
C TRP A 521 10.89 -14.96 -12.20
N GLU A 522 12.21 -14.77 -12.16
CA GLU A 522 12.90 -13.87 -13.06
C GLU A 522 12.73 -14.26 -14.53
N LYS A 523 12.72 -15.57 -14.83
CA LYS A 523 12.35 -16.04 -16.17
C LYS A 523 10.98 -15.52 -16.59
N GLY A 524 9.95 -15.66 -15.77
CA GLY A 524 8.61 -15.18 -16.10
C GLY A 524 8.43 -13.65 -16.04
N ILE A 525 9.33 -12.94 -15.36
CA ILE A 525 9.28 -11.48 -15.23
C ILE A 525 9.95 -10.82 -16.43
N PHE A 526 11.18 -11.23 -16.74
CA PHE A 526 12.07 -10.53 -17.66
C PHE A 526 12.19 -11.22 -19.02
N TYR A 527 11.93 -12.53 -19.10
CA TYR A 527 12.31 -13.34 -20.26
C TYR A 527 11.17 -14.19 -20.82
N GLY A 528 11.35 -14.65 -22.06
CA GLY A 528 10.46 -15.59 -22.71
C GLY A 528 9.05 -15.06 -23.05
N PRO A 529 8.19 -15.93 -23.61
CA PRO A 529 6.84 -15.56 -24.01
C PRO A 529 5.97 -15.22 -22.79
N GLY A 530 5.29 -14.07 -22.83
CA GLY A 530 4.39 -13.65 -21.75
C GLY A 530 5.10 -13.12 -20.49
N LYS A 531 6.33 -12.63 -20.65
CA LYS A 531 7.03 -11.80 -19.66
C LYS A 531 6.16 -10.62 -19.23
N ILE A 532 6.28 -10.20 -17.98
CA ILE A 532 5.46 -9.11 -17.44
C ILE A 532 6.18 -7.76 -17.41
N TYR A 533 7.50 -7.75 -17.51
CA TYR A 533 8.27 -6.51 -17.66
C TYR A 533 8.57 -6.25 -19.13
N ASP A 534 7.97 -5.18 -19.64
CA ASP A 534 8.28 -4.64 -20.95
C ASP A 534 8.19 -3.11 -20.86
N PRO A 535 9.31 -2.38 -21.02
CA PRO A 535 9.34 -0.94 -20.81
C PRO A 535 8.55 -0.19 -21.89
N GLU A 536 8.38 -0.75 -23.09
CA GLU A 536 7.51 -0.17 -24.14
C GLU A 536 6.04 -0.25 -23.71
N VAL A 537 5.61 -1.39 -23.17
CA VAL A 537 4.21 -1.57 -22.73
C VAL A 537 3.93 -0.80 -21.43
N SER A 538 4.95 -0.60 -20.59
CA SER A 538 4.81 0.11 -19.30
C SER A 538 5.24 1.57 -19.36
N GLN A 539 5.46 2.14 -20.56
CA GLN A 539 5.91 3.52 -20.74
C GLN A 539 5.04 4.52 -19.97
N GLY A 540 5.69 5.45 -19.27
CA GLY A 540 5.00 6.52 -18.54
C GLY A 540 4.37 6.09 -17.22
N LEU A 541 4.33 4.79 -16.89
CA LEU A 541 3.84 4.31 -15.60
C LEU A 541 4.75 4.80 -14.46
N PRO A 542 4.18 5.18 -13.31
CA PRO A 542 4.93 5.74 -12.20
C PRO A 542 5.80 4.69 -11.50
N ILE A 543 6.92 5.15 -10.95
CA ILE A 543 7.84 4.36 -10.16
C ILE A 543 8.13 5.11 -8.86
N GLY A 544 7.91 4.43 -7.74
CA GLY A 544 8.20 4.96 -6.41
C GLY A 544 9.33 4.23 -5.70
N VAL A 545 9.83 4.86 -4.64
CA VAL A 545 10.83 4.31 -3.72
C VAL A 545 10.30 4.25 -2.30
N GLN A 546 10.88 3.37 -1.50
CA GLN A 546 10.64 3.28 -0.05
C GLN A 546 11.71 4.07 0.69
N ILE A 547 11.28 4.80 1.72
CA ILE A 547 12.14 5.46 2.72
C ILE A 547 11.85 4.77 4.05
N VAL A 548 12.83 4.02 4.55
CA VAL A 548 12.69 3.20 5.75
C VAL A 548 13.38 3.88 6.92
N GLY A 549 12.67 4.04 8.03
CA GLY A 549 13.22 4.55 9.29
C GLY A 549 13.31 3.47 10.37
N ARG A 550 13.84 3.83 11.54
CA ARG A 550 13.82 2.95 12.70
C ARG A 550 12.43 2.92 13.32
N ARG A 551 12.15 1.87 14.08
CA ARG A 551 10.90 1.75 14.84
C ARG A 551 10.65 3.02 15.66
N TRP A 552 9.42 3.55 15.61
CA TRP A 552 9.00 4.78 16.28
C TRP A 552 9.65 6.06 15.75
N GLU A 553 10.16 6.09 14.53
CA GLU A 553 10.70 7.30 13.89
C GLU A 553 9.86 7.77 12.69
N GLU A 554 8.55 7.57 12.73
CA GLU A 554 7.64 7.95 11.64
C GLU A 554 7.78 9.43 11.24
N GLU A 555 7.97 10.34 12.18
CA GLU A 555 8.13 11.77 11.89
C GLU A 555 9.48 12.07 11.21
N LYS A 556 10.54 11.31 11.55
CA LYS A 556 11.82 11.41 10.83
C LYS A 556 11.68 10.86 9.40
N VAL A 557 10.93 9.77 9.22
CA VAL A 557 10.60 9.24 7.89
C VAL A 557 9.86 10.29 7.07
N LEU A 558 8.83 10.94 7.63
CA LEU A 558 8.11 12.03 6.95
C LEU A 558 9.04 13.21 6.62
N ALA A 559 9.91 13.62 7.53
CA ALA A 559 10.88 14.69 7.27
C ALA A 559 11.84 14.32 6.13
N ILE A 560 12.33 13.07 6.09
CA ILE A 560 13.17 12.56 5.00
C ILE A 560 12.36 12.49 3.70
N MET A 561 11.09 12.09 3.74
CA MET A 561 10.23 12.12 2.55
C MET A 561 10.09 13.53 1.99
N SER A 562 9.87 14.53 2.85
CA SER A 562 9.80 15.94 2.44
C SER A 562 11.11 16.40 1.79
N LEU A 563 12.25 16.09 2.42
CA LEU A 563 13.57 16.39 1.86
C LEU A 563 13.75 15.75 0.48
N VAL A 564 13.46 14.44 0.35
CA VAL A 564 13.61 13.70 -0.91
C VAL A 564 12.67 14.24 -1.99
N ASP A 565 11.42 14.56 -1.64
CA ASP A 565 10.46 15.11 -2.59
C ASP A 565 10.88 16.52 -3.08
N GLU A 566 11.43 17.35 -2.19
CA GLU A 566 11.94 18.68 -2.53
C GLU A 566 13.15 18.61 -3.48
N ILE A 567 14.19 17.82 -3.15
CA ILE A 567 15.42 17.75 -3.95
C ILE A 567 15.20 17.11 -5.32
N LEU A 568 14.22 16.21 -5.43
CA LEU A 568 13.85 15.60 -6.72
C LEU A 568 13.03 16.57 -7.59
N GLY A 569 12.50 17.66 -7.03
CA GLY A 569 11.84 18.76 -7.74
C GLY A 569 10.42 18.46 -8.23
N LYS A 570 9.60 19.51 -8.44
CA LYS A 570 8.19 19.38 -8.86
C LYS A 570 7.99 19.01 -10.33
N GLU A 571 9.02 19.20 -11.16
CA GLU A 571 8.98 18.93 -12.61
C GLU A 571 8.74 17.46 -12.96
N ARG A 572 8.86 16.54 -11.99
CA ARG A 572 8.57 15.10 -12.15
C ARG A 572 7.11 14.79 -12.50
N GLY A 573 6.20 15.75 -12.35
CA GLY A 573 4.78 15.56 -12.68
C GLY A 573 4.08 14.61 -11.70
N PHE A 574 4.43 14.71 -10.42
CA PHE A 574 3.74 14.07 -9.30
C PHE A 574 3.21 15.12 -8.34
N GLY A 575 2.26 14.70 -7.51
CA GLY A 575 1.62 15.58 -6.58
C GLY A 575 0.32 16.16 -7.11
N PRO A 576 -0.34 16.98 -6.29
CA PRO A 576 -1.69 17.39 -6.61
C PRO A 576 -1.69 18.43 -7.74
N GLY A 577 -2.63 18.28 -8.68
CA GLY A 577 -2.69 19.07 -9.93
C GLY A 577 -1.74 18.64 -11.06
N ALA A 578 -0.69 17.85 -10.78
CA ALA A 578 0.35 17.51 -11.76
C ALA A 578 -0.19 16.74 -12.99
N ARG A 579 -1.21 15.90 -12.79
CA ARG A 579 -1.81 15.12 -13.89
C ARG A 579 -2.54 15.98 -14.93
N GLU A 580 -3.21 17.03 -14.48
CA GLU A 580 -3.96 17.93 -15.37
C GLU A 580 -3.00 18.70 -16.27
N GLN A 581 -1.82 19.05 -15.74
CA GLN A 581 -0.73 19.64 -16.52
C GLN A 581 -0.16 18.67 -17.57
N LEU A 582 0.03 17.39 -17.21
CA LEU A 582 0.49 16.36 -18.16
C LEU A 582 -0.50 16.12 -19.31
N GLN A 583 -1.81 16.14 -19.03
CA GLN A 583 -2.84 15.98 -20.07
C GLN A 583 -2.94 17.20 -20.98
N GLN A 584 -2.66 18.41 -20.48
CA GLN A 584 -2.62 19.64 -21.29
C GLN A 584 -1.36 19.74 -22.16
N ALA A 585 -0.23 19.18 -21.72
CA ALA A 585 1.02 19.18 -22.49
C ALA A 585 1.04 18.15 -23.64
N THR A 586 0.11 17.21 -23.64
CA THR A 586 0.01 16.11 -24.63
C THR A 586 -1.18 16.24 -25.59
N ALA A 587 -2.02 17.26 -25.40
CA ALA A 587 -3.13 17.65 -26.26
C ALA A 587 -2.75 18.86 -27.11
#